data_AF-A0A942MWA5-F1
#
_entry.id   AF-A0A942MWA5-F1
#
_cell.length_a   1.000
_cell.length_b   1.000
_cell.length_c   1.000
_cell.angle_alpha   90.00
_cell.angle_beta   90.00
_cell.angle_gamma   90.00
#
_symmetry.space_group_name_H-M   'P 1'
#
loop_
_entity.id
_entity.type
_entity.pdbx_description
1 polymer ?
#
loop_
_entity_poly.entity_id
_entity_poly.type
_entity_poly.pdbx_seq_one_letter_code
_entity_poly.pdbx_strand_id
1 'polypeptide(L)'
;MATSDFIQELKSLGYEPQEPAQNKVCFLYVVDAGKNRGKKVWLGFENLQDFPLNCPHGPHFKPIDDGWVNPSLGTHSSSFGTNWRHWSRPFNEWNRTKKTVKEYLAHIKNLLLRL
;
A
#
# COMPACT_ATOMS: atom_id res chain seq x y z
N MET A 1 17.91 8.00 1.66
CA MET A 1 17.11 9.23 1.80
C MET A 1 15.68 9.02 1.27
N ALA A 2 15.46 8.40 0.11
CA ALA A 2 14.11 8.16 -0.43
C ALA A 2 13.15 7.31 0.44
N THR A 3 13.55 6.11 0.90
CA THR A 3 12.69 5.25 1.74
C THR A 3 12.35 5.89 3.08
N SER A 4 13.29 6.67 3.65
CA SER A 4 13.06 7.38 4.92
C SER A 4 11.99 8.46 4.79
N ASP A 5 11.88 9.12 3.63
CA ASP A 5 10.87 10.15 3.39
C ASP A 5 9.47 9.52 3.35
N PHE A 6 9.31 8.37 2.67
CA PHE A 6 8.05 7.61 2.67
C PHE A 6 7.62 7.20 4.08
N ILE A 7 8.56 6.71 4.89
CA ILE A 7 8.32 6.32 6.30
C ILE A 7 7.93 7.54 7.14
N GLN A 8 8.61 8.68 6.98
CA GLN A 8 8.30 9.91 7.72
C GLN A 8 6.92 10.46 7.37
N GLU A 9 6.55 10.43 6.09
CA GLU A 9 5.20 10.83 5.66
C GLU A 9 4.13 9.89 6.25
N LEU A 10 4.36 8.57 6.26
CA LEU A 10 3.45 7.61 6.93
C LEU A 10 3.27 7.92 8.42
N LYS A 11 4.37 8.16 9.14
CA LYS A 11 4.32 8.54 10.56
C LYS A 11 3.57 9.85 10.78
N SER A 12 3.77 10.84 9.89
CA SER A 12 3.07 12.13 9.95
C SER A 12 1.56 12.00 9.68
N LEU A 13 1.14 10.95 8.98
CA LEU A 13 -0.26 10.59 8.78
C LEU A 13 -0.85 9.76 9.94
N GLY A 14 -0.06 9.44 10.96
CA GLY A 14 -0.47 8.67 12.14
C GLY A 14 -0.36 7.16 11.99
N TYR A 15 0.33 6.66 10.96
CA TYR A 15 0.62 5.24 10.81
C TYR A 15 1.90 4.82 11.55
N GLU A 16 1.98 3.54 11.90
CA GLU A 16 3.16 2.93 12.51
C GLU A 16 3.85 2.00 11.50
N PRO A 17 4.73 2.54 10.63
CA PRO A 17 5.47 1.73 9.67
C PRO A 17 6.50 0.83 10.33
N GLN A 18 6.60 -0.38 9.80
CA GLN A 18 7.56 -1.42 10.15
C GLN A 18 8.42 -1.74 8.91
N GLU A 19 9.68 -2.07 9.15
CA GLU A 19 10.64 -2.44 8.11
C GLU A 19 11.00 -3.93 8.27
N PRO A 20 10.16 -4.86 7.75
CA PRO A 20 10.36 -6.29 7.97
C PRO A 20 11.60 -6.86 7.26
N ALA A 21 12.12 -6.15 6.25
CA ALA A 21 13.35 -6.46 5.55
C ALA A 21 13.87 -5.21 4.82
N GLN A 22 15.08 -5.29 4.28
CA GLN A 22 15.65 -4.21 3.48
C GLN A 22 14.72 -3.83 2.31
N ASN A 23 14.51 -2.54 2.11
CA ASN A 23 13.66 -1.95 1.07
C ASN A 23 12.18 -2.39 1.11
N LYS A 24 11.70 -2.91 2.25
CA LYS A 24 10.29 -3.24 2.48
C LYS A 24 9.76 -2.43 3.63
N VAL A 25 8.63 -1.79 3.41
CA VAL A 25 7.89 -1.07 4.45
C VAL A 25 6.49 -1.66 4.52
N CYS A 26 5.99 -1.96 5.70
CA CYS A 26 4.59 -2.30 5.90
C CYS A 26 3.97 -1.56 7.09
N PHE A 27 2.66 -1.41 7.07
CA PHE A 27 1.92 -0.83 8.19
C PHE A 27 0.48 -1.36 8.21
N LEU A 28 -0.15 -1.25 9.37
CA LEU A 28 -1.54 -1.63 9.53
C LEU A 28 -2.45 -0.52 8.98
N TYR A 29 -3.35 -0.89 8.08
CA TYR A 29 -4.32 0.01 7.47
C TYR A 29 -5.75 -0.45 7.78
N VAL A 30 -6.59 0.49 8.18
CA VAL A 30 -8.04 0.28 8.34
C VAL A 30 -8.72 0.80 7.09
N VAL A 31 -9.41 -0.09 6.38
CA VAL A 31 -10.11 0.26 5.14
C VAL A 31 -11.32 1.13 5.47
N ASP A 32 -11.39 2.33 4.91
CA ASP A 32 -12.44 3.30 5.24
C ASP A 32 -13.62 3.30 4.23
N ALA A 33 -13.50 2.59 3.11
CA ALA A 33 -14.48 2.57 2.02
C ALA A 33 -14.56 1.23 1.27
N GLY A 34 -15.66 1.01 0.54
CA GLY A 34 -15.87 -0.19 -0.28
C GLY A 34 -16.31 -1.44 0.50
N LYS A 35 -16.26 -2.61 -0.15
CA LYS A 35 -16.72 -3.91 0.41
C LYS A 35 -15.95 -4.38 1.65
N ASN A 36 -14.74 -3.86 1.84
CA ASN A 36 -13.88 -4.19 2.99
C ASN A 36 -13.88 -3.08 4.06
N ARG A 37 -14.79 -2.11 4.01
CA ARG A 37 -14.87 -1.03 5.01
C ARG A 37 -14.90 -1.58 6.44
N GLY A 38 -14.10 -0.96 7.32
CA GLY A 38 -13.92 -1.35 8.72
C GLY A 38 -12.89 -2.46 8.94
N LYS A 39 -12.48 -3.17 7.88
CA LYS A 39 -11.52 -4.27 8.00
C LYS A 39 -10.08 -3.78 8.07
N LYS A 40 -9.26 -4.53 8.78
CA LYS A 40 -7.82 -4.35 8.93
C LYS A 40 -7.06 -5.18 7.92
N VAL A 41 -6.06 -4.54 7.31
CA VAL A 41 -5.15 -5.17 6.35
C VAL A 41 -3.76 -4.62 6.58
N TRP A 42 -2.76 -5.49 6.54
CA TRP A 42 -1.38 -5.04 6.41
C TRP A 42 -1.13 -4.61 4.98
N LEU A 43 -0.72 -3.35 4.78
CA LEU A 43 -0.22 -2.87 3.50
C LEU A 43 1.30 -2.92 3.50
N GLY A 44 1.89 -3.37 2.39
CA GLY A 44 3.32 -3.49 2.20
C GLY A 44 3.76 -2.87 0.88
N PHE A 45 4.94 -2.26 0.88
CA PHE A 45 5.54 -1.59 -0.26
C PHE A 45 7.01 -1.96 -0.38
N GLU A 46 7.46 -2.15 -1.62
CA GLU A 46 8.85 -2.47 -1.95
C GLU A 46 9.42 -1.47 -2.96
N ASN A 47 10.75 -1.47 -3.13
CA ASN A 47 11.47 -0.66 -4.11
C ASN A 47 11.24 0.85 -3.99
N LEU A 48 11.13 1.36 -2.76
CA LEU A 48 10.89 2.79 -2.46
C LEU A 48 12.13 3.69 -2.61
N GLN A 49 13.22 3.17 -3.17
CA GLN A 49 14.51 3.86 -3.29
C GLN A 49 14.49 5.08 -4.23
N ASP A 50 13.49 5.15 -5.13
CA ASP A 50 13.31 6.27 -6.06
C ASP A 50 12.13 7.16 -5.66
N PHE A 51 11.54 6.97 -4.48
CA PHE A 51 10.48 7.84 -3.98
C PHE A 51 11.05 9.24 -3.65
N PRO A 52 10.34 10.35 -3.96
CA PRO A 52 9.04 10.45 -4.62
C PRO A 52 9.11 10.55 -6.15
N LEU A 53 10.29 10.49 -6.77
CA LEU A 53 10.46 10.64 -8.22
C LEU A 53 9.58 9.63 -8.99
N ASN A 54 9.66 8.35 -8.59
CA ASN A 54 8.83 7.27 -9.09
C ASN A 54 7.72 6.92 -8.08
N CYS A 55 6.57 6.51 -8.61
CA CYS A 55 5.47 6.01 -7.78
C CYS A 55 5.89 4.69 -7.13
N PRO A 56 5.52 4.45 -5.86
CA PRO A 56 5.58 3.11 -5.29
C PRO A 56 4.89 2.10 -6.20
N HIS A 57 5.44 0.88 -6.24
CA HIS A 57 4.81 -0.24 -6.92
C HIS A 57 3.47 -0.59 -6.25
N GLY A 58 2.67 -1.41 -6.94
CA GLY A 58 1.37 -1.85 -6.46
C GLY A 58 1.42 -2.39 -5.01
N PRO A 59 0.36 -2.19 -4.20
CA PRO A 59 0.39 -2.55 -2.81
C PRO A 59 0.47 -4.07 -2.63
N HIS A 60 1.25 -4.50 -1.66
CA HIS A 60 1.14 -5.83 -1.09
C HIS A 60 0.11 -5.77 0.04
N PHE A 61 -0.79 -6.73 0.10
CA PHE A 61 -1.81 -6.79 1.14
C PHE A 61 -1.81 -8.16 1.81
N LYS A 62 -1.95 -8.14 3.14
CA LYS A 62 -2.21 -9.31 3.98
C LYS A 62 -3.41 -8.99 4.87
N PRO A 63 -4.62 -9.44 4.48
CA PRO A 63 -5.83 -9.24 5.28
C PRO A 63 -5.68 -9.89 6.64
N ILE A 64 -6.25 -9.25 7.66
CA ILE A 64 -6.27 -9.79 9.04
C ILE A 64 -7.66 -10.30 9.38
N ASP A 65 -8.69 -9.54 8.99
CA ASP A 65 -10.06 -9.86 9.35
C ASP A 65 -10.68 -10.87 8.38
N ASP A 66 -11.53 -11.73 8.94
CA ASP A 66 -12.29 -12.72 8.18
C ASP A 66 -13.25 -12.07 7.17
N GLY A 67 -13.59 -12.83 6.13
CA GLY A 67 -14.49 -12.39 5.07
C GLY A 67 -13.90 -11.27 4.18
N TRP A 68 -12.59 -11.05 4.19
CA TRP A 68 -11.93 -10.13 3.26
C TRP A 68 -12.26 -10.46 1.80
N VAL A 69 -12.74 -9.45 1.07
CA VAL A 69 -13.01 -9.56 -0.36
C VAL A 69 -11.72 -9.26 -1.13
N ASN A 70 -11.16 -10.29 -1.77
CA ASN A 70 -9.96 -10.14 -2.58
C ASN A 70 -10.28 -9.50 -3.94
N PRO A 71 -9.33 -8.76 -4.53
CA PRO A 71 -9.43 -8.37 -5.93
C PRO A 71 -9.54 -9.59 -6.85
N SER A 72 -10.40 -9.51 -7.86
CA SER A 72 -10.64 -10.61 -8.81
C SER A 72 -9.52 -10.78 -9.85
N LEU A 73 -8.71 -9.75 -10.11
CA LEU A 73 -7.70 -9.73 -11.16
C LEU A 73 -6.44 -8.96 -10.74
N GLY A 74 -5.30 -9.33 -11.33
CA GLY A 74 -4.01 -8.64 -11.15
C GLY A 74 -3.35 -8.87 -9.80
N THR A 75 -3.75 -9.94 -9.11
CA THR A 75 -3.13 -10.37 -7.86
C THR A 75 -2.08 -11.43 -8.13
N HIS A 76 -0.86 -11.21 -7.62
CA HIS A 76 0.28 -12.11 -7.79
C HIS A 76 0.81 -12.58 -6.44
N SER A 77 1.75 -13.54 -6.47
CA SER A 77 2.55 -13.89 -5.30
C SER A 77 3.29 -12.65 -4.79
N SER A 78 3.42 -12.55 -3.48
CA SER A 78 4.08 -11.43 -2.83
C SER A 78 5.49 -11.82 -2.37
N SER A 79 6.43 -10.90 -2.52
CA SER A 79 7.78 -11.02 -1.96
C SER A 79 7.81 -10.91 -0.43
N PHE A 80 6.71 -10.48 0.21
CA PHE A 80 6.59 -10.38 1.69
C PHE A 80 6.34 -11.73 2.38
N GLY A 81 6.23 -12.82 1.60
CA GLY A 81 6.08 -14.17 2.11
C GLY A 81 4.63 -14.66 2.10
N THR A 82 4.40 -15.77 2.79
CA THR A 82 3.13 -16.48 2.80
C THR A 82 2.00 -15.60 3.33
N ASN A 83 0.80 -15.72 2.75
CA ASN A 83 -0.42 -14.95 3.05
C ASN A 83 -0.44 -13.49 2.58
N TRP A 84 0.65 -13.00 2.00
CA TRP A 84 0.64 -11.73 1.30
C TRP A 84 0.29 -11.94 -0.18
N ARG A 85 -0.42 -10.97 -0.75
CA ARG A 85 -0.71 -10.88 -2.19
C ARG A 85 -0.25 -9.54 -2.71
N HIS A 86 0.40 -9.52 -3.87
CA HIS A 86 0.76 -8.27 -4.54
C HIS A 86 -0.34 -7.88 -5.51
N TRP A 87 -0.88 -6.65 -5.42
CA TRP A 87 -1.84 -6.13 -6.38
C TRP A 87 -1.17 -5.23 -7.41
N SER A 88 -0.99 -5.73 -8.63
CA SER A 88 -0.39 -4.95 -9.71
C SER A 88 -1.38 -3.90 -10.25
N ARG A 89 -1.38 -2.72 -9.64
CA ARG A 89 -2.24 -1.57 -9.98
C ARG A 89 -1.42 -0.27 -9.92
N PRO A 90 -0.66 0.04 -10.99
CA PRO A 90 0.15 1.26 -11.04
C PRO A 90 -0.72 2.51 -10.93
N PHE A 91 -0.16 3.57 -10.35
CA PHE A 91 -0.82 4.88 -10.27
C PHE A 91 -0.39 5.76 -11.45
N ASN A 92 -1.07 5.60 -12.59
CA ASN A 92 -0.71 6.29 -13.85
C ASN A 92 -0.70 7.82 -13.72
N GLU A 93 -1.50 8.39 -12.82
CA GLU A 93 -1.60 9.83 -12.61
C GLU A 93 -0.54 10.37 -11.64
N TRP A 94 0.42 9.56 -11.16
CA TRP A 94 1.40 9.96 -10.14
C TRP A 94 2.08 11.30 -10.44
N ASN A 95 2.52 11.49 -11.70
CA ASN A 95 3.20 12.70 -12.15
C ASN A 95 2.31 13.96 -12.18
N ARG A 96 1.00 13.82 -12.03
CA ARG A 96 0.02 14.91 -11.93
C ARG A 96 -0.40 15.21 -10.49
N THR A 97 0.15 14.49 -9.52
CA THR A 97 -0.13 14.69 -8.09
C THR A 97 1.00 15.47 -7.40
N LYS A 98 0.83 15.72 -6.10
CA LYS A 98 1.89 16.25 -5.23
C LYS A 98 2.99 15.22 -4.90
N LYS A 99 2.89 13.99 -5.41
CA LYS A 99 3.84 12.90 -5.21
C LYS A 99 4.11 12.58 -3.73
N THR A 100 3.04 12.53 -2.92
CA THR A 100 3.11 12.21 -1.49
C THR A 100 2.49 10.85 -1.19
N VAL A 101 2.82 10.27 -0.03
CA VAL A 101 2.17 9.09 0.52
C VAL A 101 0.67 9.30 0.62
N LYS A 102 0.22 10.51 1.00
CA LYS A 102 -1.21 10.83 1.09
C LYS A 102 -1.95 10.64 -0.25
N GLU A 103 -1.37 11.15 -1.35
CA GLU A 103 -1.92 10.97 -2.70
C GLU A 103 -1.93 9.50 -3.10
N TYR A 104 -0.88 8.76 -2.75
CA TYR A 104 -0.79 7.34 -3.04
C TYR A 104 -1.80 6.51 -2.22
N LEU A 105 -2.04 6.83 -0.95
CA LEU A 105 -3.09 6.19 -0.15
C LEU A 105 -4.49 6.53 -0.65
N ALA A 106 -4.70 7.73 -1.20
CA ALA A 106 -5.96 8.05 -1.89
C ALA A 106 -6.17 7.17 -3.12
N HIS A 107 -5.12 6.86 -3.89
CA HIS A 107 -5.17 5.87 -4.97
C HIS A 107 -5.53 4.47 -4.44
N ILE A 108 -4.89 4.01 -3.36
CA ILE A 108 -5.21 2.71 -2.74
C ILE A 108 -6.67 2.66 -2.28
N LYS A 109 -7.16 3.73 -1.64
CA LYS A 109 -8.57 3.86 -1.26
C LYS A 109 -9.51 3.73 -2.46
N ASN A 110 -9.17 4.39 -3.58
CA ASN A 110 -9.94 4.28 -4.82
C ASN A 110 -9.92 2.87 -5.41
N LEU A 111 -8.80 2.14 -5.30
CA LEU A 111 -8.73 0.73 -5.71
C LEU A 111 -9.67 -0.14 -4.85
N LEU A 112 -9.61 0.02 -3.53
CA LEU A 112 -10.44 -0.73 -2.57
C LEU A 112 -11.94 -0.41 -2.71
N LEU A 113 -12.29 0.81 -3.09
CA LEU A 113 -13.67 1.22 -3.37
C LEU A 113 -14.27 0.47 -4.58
N ARG A 114 -13.43 0.06 -5.54
CA ARG A 114 -13.84 -0.58 -6.80
C ARG A 114 -13.80 -2.12 -6.77
N LEU A 115 -13.53 -2.72 -5.61
CA LEU A 115 -13.66 -4.16 -5.37
C LEU A 115 -15.10 -4.63 -5.45
#